data_AF-A0A8J4CKX4-F1
#
_entry.id   AF-A0A8J4CKX4-F1
#
_cell.length_a   1.000
_cell.length_b   1.000
_cell.length_c   1.000
_cell.angle_alpha   90.00
_cell.angle_beta   90.00
_cell.angle_gamma   90.00
#
_symmetry.space_group_name_H-M   'P 1'
#
loop_
_entity.id
_entity.type
_entity.pdbx_description
1 polymer ?
#
loop_
_entity_poly.entity_id
_entity_poly.type
_entity_poly.pdbx_seq_one_letter_code
_entity_poly.pdbx_strand_id
1 'polypeptide(L)'
;MFAMEALCARLRELAQDCIDKHLAASAIFYADKLVTFSNNSPGDVYLLAQAYFAARQFHRALSLLRNAGVVDLGGEFTYLAGCCLAEAGDWEEVIALLGDDEAMQEPQVYEVSVLGTAHGGGGGGAGAGVRVQAGMCCLRGRAFEALENRGRATVWYQTALQLDPYCYDAFAALIDGHLLSNEAEVALVERLSGGMAEGDRWLGLLLRAKCKKYVQPEVIEAALRELEAPAAEQLAEAGPGPASYQQPYAMSSGPLHTAASVGGGAATGSTGGNAFPILFMTPPRAASRSGGGSGGTNAPAP
;
A
#
# COMPACT_ATOMS: atom_id res chain seq x y z
N MET A 1 13.26 -21.49 28.39
CA MET A 1 12.33 -20.39 28.03
C MET A 1 13.00 -19.41 27.08
N PHE A 2 14.10 -18.76 27.47
CA PHE A 2 14.88 -17.84 26.63
C PHE A 2 15.28 -18.35 25.23
N ALA A 3 15.65 -19.63 25.08
CA ALA A 3 16.03 -20.18 23.78
C ALA A 3 14.86 -20.23 22.78
N MET A 4 13.63 -20.46 23.26
CA MET A 4 12.44 -20.52 22.40
C MET A 4 12.01 -19.11 21.98
N GLU A 5 12.05 -18.14 22.89
CA GLU A 5 11.75 -16.73 22.57
C GLU A 5 12.71 -16.16 21.52
N ALA A 6 14.01 -16.46 21.65
CA ALA A 6 15.01 -16.06 20.66
C ALA A 6 14.79 -16.72 19.29
N LEU A 7 14.37 -17.99 19.28
CA LEU A 7 13.98 -18.69 18.05
C LEU A 7 12.75 -18.04 17.40
N CYS A 8 11.70 -17.74 18.18
CA CYS A 8 10.51 -17.07 17.68
C CYS A 8 10.83 -15.67 17.12
N ALA A 9 11.69 -14.90 17.78
CA ALA A 9 12.14 -13.60 17.27
C ALA A 9 12.83 -13.73 15.90
N ARG A 10 13.77 -14.68 15.77
CA ARG A 10 14.44 -14.96 14.49
C ARG A 10 13.48 -15.44 13.41
N LEU A 11 12.51 -16.29 13.75
CA LEU A 11 11.51 -16.77 12.79
C LEU A 11 10.57 -15.65 12.32
N ARG A 12 10.21 -14.70 13.18
CA ARG A 12 9.44 -13.50 12.78
C ARG A 12 10.18 -12.68 11.74
N GLU A 13 11.44 -12.33 12.04
CA GLU A 13 12.29 -11.56 11.12
C GLU A 13 12.46 -12.28 9.78
N LEU A 14 12.71 -13.59 9.81
CA LEU A 14 12.90 -14.39 8.60
C LEU A 14 11.60 -14.51 7.77
N ALA A 15 10.46 -14.71 8.42
CA ALA A 15 9.18 -14.78 7.74
C ALA A 15 8.80 -13.43 7.10
N GLN A 16 9.01 -12.33 7.82
CA GLN A 16 8.79 -10.98 7.28
C GLN A 16 9.71 -10.70 6.08
N ASP A 17 11.00 -10.98 6.19
CA ASP A 17 11.96 -10.82 5.08
C ASP A 17 11.58 -11.67 3.86
N CYS A 18 11.03 -12.88 4.07
CA CYS A 18 10.50 -13.70 2.98
C CYS A 18 9.27 -13.07 2.32
N ILE A 19 8.38 -12.43 3.09
CA ILE A 19 7.21 -11.72 2.54
C ILE A 19 7.68 -10.53 1.68
N ASP A 20 8.60 -9.73 2.22
CA ASP A 20 9.15 -8.54 1.55
C ASP A 20 9.87 -8.90 0.24
N LYS A 21 10.52 -10.08 0.20
CA LYS A 21 11.19 -10.63 -0.99
C LYS A 21 10.27 -11.46 -1.90
N HIS A 22 8.97 -11.51 -1.62
CA HIS A 22 7.98 -12.26 -2.37
C HIS A 22 8.23 -13.79 -2.42
N LEU A 23 8.93 -14.35 -1.43
CA LEU A 23 9.21 -15.78 -1.27
C LEU A 23 8.09 -16.49 -0.49
N ALA A 24 6.91 -16.57 -1.10
CA ALA A 24 5.68 -17.01 -0.43
C ALA A 24 5.75 -18.40 0.24
N ALA A 25 6.35 -19.41 -0.42
CA ALA A 25 6.45 -20.76 0.15
C ALA A 25 7.33 -20.80 1.41
N SER A 26 8.46 -20.09 1.39
CA SER A 26 9.36 -19.96 2.54
C SER A 26 8.70 -19.19 3.68
N ALA A 27 8.02 -18.08 3.37
CA ALA A 27 7.29 -17.28 4.35
C ALA A 27 6.25 -18.13 5.10
N ILE A 28 5.43 -18.89 4.37
CA ILE A 28 4.42 -19.80 4.97
C ILE A 28 5.09 -20.84 5.86
N PHE A 29 6.17 -21.47 5.40
CA PHE A 29 6.86 -22.51 6.18
C PHE A 29 7.39 -21.98 7.52
N TYR A 30 8.07 -20.84 7.52
CA TYR A 30 8.62 -20.27 8.75
C TYR A 30 7.54 -19.71 9.68
N ALA A 31 6.52 -19.03 9.13
CA ALA A 31 5.41 -18.50 9.91
C ALA A 31 4.55 -19.61 10.55
N ASP A 32 4.33 -20.74 9.86
CA ASP A 32 3.61 -21.90 10.40
C ASP A 32 4.32 -22.50 11.63
N LYS A 33 5.64 -22.64 11.55
CA LYS A 33 6.45 -23.11 12.68
C LYS A 33 6.48 -22.10 13.82
N LEU A 34 6.57 -20.81 13.50
CA LEU A 34 6.50 -19.73 14.49
C LEU A 34 5.20 -19.77 15.29
N VAL A 35 4.04 -19.85 14.62
CA VAL A 35 2.72 -19.92 15.28
C VAL A 35 2.63 -21.12 16.23
N THR A 36 3.17 -22.27 15.81
CA THR A 36 3.25 -23.47 16.65
C THR A 36 4.12 -23.25 17.89
N PHE A 37 5.27 -22.60 17.74
CA PHE A 37 6.21 -22.36 18.85
C PHE A 37 5.77 -21.23 19.79
N SER A 38 4.97 -20.28 19.30
CA SER A 38 4.44 -19.17 20.10
C SER A 38 3.08 -19.46 20.73
N ASN A 39 2.57 -20.69 20.61
CA ASN A 39 1.25 -21.11 21.10
C ASN A 39 0.12 -20.21 20.58
N ASN A 40 0.08 -19.98 19.26
CA ASN A 40 -0.95 -19.17 18.60
C ASN A 40 -1.02 -17.72 19.11
N SER A 41 0.12 -17.08 19.36
CA SER A 41 0.17 -15.64 19.62
C SER A 41 -0.50 -14.85 18.48
N PRO A 42 -1.41 -13.90 18.76
CA PRO A 42 -2.17 -13.19 17.71
C PRO A 42 -1.28 -12.51 16.66
N GLY A 43 -0.17 -11.88 17.06
CA GLY A 43 0.75 -11.24 16.12
C GLY A 43 1.45 -12.24 15.18
N ASP A 44 1.76 -13.44 15.69
CA ASP A 44 2.39 -14.49 14.88
C ASP A 44 1.35 -15.14 13.93
N VAL A 45 0.10 -15.27 14.38
CA VAL A 45 -1.04 -15.69 13.54
C VAL A 45 -1.28 -14.67 12.42
N TYR A 46 -1.20 -13.38 12.72
CA TYR A 46 -1.31 -12.31 11.72
C TYR A 46 -0.23 -12.44 10.65
N LEU A 47 1.02 -12.65 11.04
CA LEU A 47 2.14 -12.82 10.11
C LEU A 47 1.94 -14.03 9.19
N LEU A 48 1.43 -15.15 9.71
CA LEU A 48 1.07 -16.31 8.89
C LEU A 48 -0.11 -16.00 7.94
N ALA A 49 -1.11 -15.25 8.38
CA ALA A 49 -2.20 -14.81 7.52
C ALA A 49 -1.71 -13.89 6.39
N GLN A 50 -0.77 -12.98 6.67
CA GLN A 50 -0.11 -12.15 5.67
C GLN A 50 0.68 -13.00 4.65
N ALA A 51 1.38 -14.04 5.11
CA ALA A 51 2.07 -14.97 4.22
C ALA A 51 1.09 -15.73 3.29
N TYR A 52 -0.06 -16.18 3.82
CA TYR A 52 -1.11 -16.78 2.99
C TYR A 52 -1.72 -15.78 2.00
N PHE A 53 -1.95 -14.54 2.42
CA PHE A 53 -2.45 -13.48 1.55
C PHE A 53 -1.48 -13.17 0.40
N ALA A 54 -0.19 -13.02 0.69
CA ALA A 54 0.87 -12.85 -0.31
C ALA A 54 0.93 -14.03 -1.29
N ALA A 55 0.62 -15.24 -0.83
CA ALA A 55 0.52 -16.44 -1.65
C ALA A 55 -0.81 -16.59 -2.42
N ARG A 56 -1.71 -15.59 -2.38
CA ARG A 56 -3.06 -15.64 -2.97
C ARG A 56 -3.96 -16.76 -2.39
N GLN A 57 -3.69 -17.23 -1.18
CA GLN A 57 -4.45 -18.30 -0.51
C GLN A 57 -5.48 -17.71 0.45
N PHE A 58 -6.42 -16.93 -0.07
CA PHE A 58 -7.34 -16.10 0.72
C PHE A 58 -8.24 -16.90 1.68
N HIS A 59 -8.83 -18.02 1.24
CA HIS A 59 -9.66 -18.85 2.11
C HIS A 59 -8.87 -19.50 3.26
N ARG A 60 -7.58 -19.83 3.05
CA ARG A 60 -6.73 -20.36 4.12
C ARG A 60 -6.38 -19.28 5.14
N ALA A 61 -6.08 -18.06 4.67
CA ALA A 61 -5.88 -16.92 5.55
C ALA A 61 -7.15 -16.64 6.40
N LEU A 62 -8.32 -16.61 5.77
CA LEU A 62 -9.60 -16.40 6.45
C LEU A 62 -9.90 -17.49 7.48
N SER A 63 -9.73 -18.76 7.09
CA SER A 63 -9.96 -19.89 7.99
C SER A 63 -9.02 -19.83 9.20
N LEU A 64 -7.75 -19.47 9.00
CA LEU A 64 -6.79 -19.28 10.08
C LEU A 64 -7.24 -18.18 11.04
N LEU A 65 -7.58 -17.00 10.52
CA LEU A 65 -7.99 -15.84 11.34
C LEU A 65 -9.25 -16.13 12.16
N ARG A 66 -10.25 -16.79 11.54
CA ARG A 66 -11.50 -17.19 12.21
C ARG A 66 -11.27 -18.26 13.27
N ASN A 67 -10.52 -19.31 12.94
CA ASN A 67 -10.27 -20.42 13.86
C ASN A 67 -9.42 -19.99 15.06
N ALA A 68 -8.52 -19.02 14.87
CA ALA A 68 -7.75 -18.43 15.95
C ALA A 68 -8.55 -17.42 16.80
N GLY A 69 -9.76 -17.03 16.36
CA GLY A 69 -10.61 -16.06 17.07
C GLY A 69 -10.01 -14.66 17.16
N VAL A 70 -9.13 -14.28 16.22
CA VAL A 70 -8.38 -13.00 16.29
C VAL A 70 -9.04 -11.85 15.53
N VAL A 71 -10.08 -12.13 14.74
CA VAL A 71 -10.73 -11.15 13.84
C VAL A 71 -11.26 -9.93 14.60
N ASP A 72 -11.80 -10.14 15.80
CA ASP A 72 -12.41 -9.08 16.62
C ASP A 72 -11.41 -8.42 17.59
N LEU A 73 -10.14 -8.89 17.63
CA LEU A 73 -9.14 -8.39 18.57
C LEU A 73 -8.50 -7.06 18.15
N GLY A 74 -8.53 -6.73 16.85
CA GLY A 74 -7.94 -5.50 16.35
C GLY A 74 -8.27 -5.22 14.89
N GLY A 75 -8.30 -3.93 14.53
CA GLY A 75 -8.70 -3.48 13.19
C GLY A 75 -7.80 -4.00 12.07
N GLU A 76 -6.54 -4.32 12.34
CA GLU A 76 -5.62 -4.94 11.37
C GLU A 76 -6.06 -6.34 10.95
N PHE A 77 -6.52 -7.15 11.91
CA PHE A 77 -7.04 -8.49 11.65
C PHE A 77 -8.33 -8.44 10.86
N THR A 78 -9.25 -7.55 11.27
CA THR A 78 -10.52 -7.33 10.57
C THR A 78 -10.28 -6.83 9.15
N TYR A 79 -9.36 -5.89 8.96
CA TYR A 79 -9.00 -5.36 7.66
C TYR A 79 -8.40 -6.44 6.75
N LEU A 80 -7.43 -7.22 7.23
CA LEU A 80 -6.84 -8.31 6.44
C LEU A 80 -7.87 -9.38 6.08
N ALA A 81 -8.77 -9.74 6.99
CA ALA A 81 -9.88 -10.64 6.71
C ALA A 81 -10.80 -10.04 5.63
N GLY A 82 -11.17 -8.77 5.74
CA GLY A 82 -11.93 -8.07 4.70
C GLY A 82 -11.22 -8.09 3.34
N CYS A 83 -9.91 -7.83 3.31
CA CYS A 83 -9.12 -7.91 2.09
C CYS A 83 -9.18 -9.31 1.47
N CYS A 84 -9.07 -10.37 2.28
CA CYS A 84 -9.18 -11.74 1.79
C CYS A 84 -10.57 -12.03 1.19
N LEU A 85 -11.65 -11.57 1.83
CA LEU A 85 -13.02 -11.72 1.30
C LEU A 85 -13.21 -10.97 -0.01
N ALA A 86 -12.70 -9.73 -0.08
CA ALA A 86 -12.78 -8.92 -1.29
C ALA A 86 -12.03 -9.56 -2.47
N GLU A 87 -10.85 -10.15 -2.24
CA GLU A 87 -10.11 -10.86 -3.28
C GLU A 87 -10.75 -12.22 -3.65
N ALA A 88 -11.54 -12.81 -2.74
CA ALA A 88 -12.38 -13.98 -3.03
C ALA A 88 -13.67 -13.62 -3.79
N GLY A 89 -14.06 -12.33 -3.80
CA GLY A 89 -15.28 -11.84 -4.44
C GLY A 89 -16.53 -11.87 -3.54
N ASP A 90 -16.37 -12.17 -2.25
CA ASP A 90 -17.46 -12.29 -1.28
C ASP A 90 -17.85 -10.92 -0.69
N TRP A 91 -18.34 -10.00 -1.54
CA TRP A 91 -18.56 -8.59 -1.20
C TRP A 91 -19.61 -8.35 -0.12
N GLU A 92 -20.66 -9.17 -0.06
CA GLU A 92 -21.68 -9.08 0.99
C GLU A 92 -21.09 -9.41 2.37
N GLU A 93 -20.16 -10.36 2.42
CA GLU A 93 -19.48 -10.75 3.66
C GLU A 93 -18.45 -9.70 4.08
N VAL A 94 -17.82 -9.00 3.13
CA VAL A 94 -16.97 -7.81 3.43
C VAL A 94 -17.78 -6.75 4.17
N ILE A 95 -18.97 -6.44 3.66
CA ILE A 95 -19.89 -5.49 4.28
C ILE A 95 -20.31 -5.96 5.67
N ALA A 96 -20.73 -7.23 5.81
CA ALA A 96 -21.14 -7.78 7.10
C ALA A 96 -20.00 -7.77 8.13
N LEU A 97 -18.76 -8.04 7.69
CA LEU A 97 -17.57 -8.07 8.54
C LEU A 97 -17.15 -6.68 9.00
N LEU A 98 -17.12 -5.72 8.08
CA LEU A 98 -16.71 -4.35 8.41
C LEU A 98 -17.85 -3.56 9.06
N GLY A 99 -19.08 -4.04 8.95
CA GLY A 99 -20.27 -3.32 9.37
C GLY A 99 -20.69 -2.27 8.34
N ASP A 100 -21.99 -2.28 8.05
CA ASP A 100 -22.70 -1.15 7.46
C ASP A 100 -23.20 -0.32 8.64
N ASP A 101 -22.44 0.69 9.07
CA ASP A 101 -22.94 1.61 10.08
C ASP A 101 -24.17 2.36 9.53
N GLU A 102 -25.36 1.80 9.74
CA GLU A 102 -26.64 2.51 9.56
C GLU A 102 -26.71 3.77 10.46
N ALA A 103 -25.76 3.92 11.40
CA ALA A 103 -25.54 5.10 12.23
C ALA A 103 -24.96 6.33 11.48
N MET A 104 -24.49 6.18 10.23
CA MET A 104 -23.93 7.28 9.43
C MET A 104 -24.91 7.89 8.40
N GLN A 105 -26.21 7.56 8.50
CA GLN A 105 -27.27 8.12 7.64
C GLN A 105 -27.59 9.59 7.90
N GLU A 106 -26.97 10.23 8.89
CA GLU A 106 -26.91 11.69 8.98
C GLU A 106 -25.45 12.13 8.88
N PRO A 107 -25.12 13.18 8.10
CA PRO A 107 -23.84 13.86 8.20
C PRO A 107 -23.85 14.65 9.52
N GLN A 108 -23.90 13.95 10.64
CA GLN A 108 -23.38 14.49 11.87
C GLN A 108 -21.92 14.68 11.56
N VAL A 109 -21.55 15.96 11.41
CA VAL A 109 -20.20 16.46 11.49
C VAL A 109 -19.52 15.61 12.55
N TYR A 110 -18.75 14.64 12.09
CA TYR A 110 -17.78 14.03 12.96
C TYR A 110 -16.88 15.24 13.25
N GLU A 111 -17.06 15.86 14.41
CA GLU A 111 -15.94 16.56 15.00
C GLU A 111 -14.92 15.45 15.30
N VAL A 112 -14.19 15.03 14.27
CA VAL A 112 -12.94 14.31 14.47
C VAL A 112 -12.01 15.39 14.96
N SER A 113 -12.08 15.62 16.27
CA SER A 113 -10.96 16.06 17.07
C SER A 113 -9.87 14.98 16.99
N VAL A 114 -9.30 14.76 15.80
CA VAL A 114 -8.08 13.98 15.53
C VAL A 114 -7.34 14.60 14.32
N LEU A 115 -7.13 15.91 14.34
CA LEU A 115 -5.81 16.48 13.97
C LEU A 115 -4.87 16.44 15.20
N GLY A 116 -5.01 15.38 15.99
CA GLY A 116 -4.56 15.30 17.38
C GLY A 116 -4.09 13.90 17.76
N THR A 117 -3.41 13.21 16.84
CA THR A 117 -2.30 12.32 17.20
C THR A 117 -1.25 12.50 16.13
N ALA A 118 -0.30 13.39 16.46
CA ALA A 118 1.02 13.35 15.90
C ALA A 118 1.51 11.90 15.81
N HIS A 119 2.27 11.61 14.76
CA HIS A 119 3.19 10.48 14.69
C HIS A 119 3.70 10.08 16.09
N GLY A 120 3.13 9.01 16.64
CA GLY A 120 3.44 8.54 17.99
C GLY A 120 2.32 7.62 18.49
N GLY A 121 2.57 6.40 18.91
CA GLY A 121 3.81 5.67 19.08
C GLY A 121 3.41 4.33 19.70
N GLY A 122 4.01 3.23 19.22
CA GLY A 122 3.63 1.91 19.72
C GLY A 122 4.30 0.76 19.00
N GLY A 123 5.64 0.74 18.95
CA GLY A 123 6.43 -0.48 18.78
C GLY A 123 6.55 -1.06 17.36
N GLY A 124 7.71 -0.81 16.73
CA GLY A 124 8.27 -1.67 15.68
C GLY A 124 7.79 -1.38 14.26
N GLY A 125 8.49 -0.47 13.55
CA GLY A 125 8.29 -0.21 12.11
C GLY A 125 7.54 1.09 11.81
N ALA A 126 8.07 2.23 12.24
CA ALA A 126 7.50 3.55 11.99
C ALA A 126 7.74 4.00 10.53
N GLY A 127 6.89 3.55 9.62
CA GLY A 127 6.61 4.25 8.36
C GLY A 127 5.39 5.16 8.52
N ALA A 128 5.32 6.23 7.75
CA ALA A 128 4.10 7.02 7.53
C ALA A 128 3.04 6.12 6.86
N GLY A 129 2.41 5.26 7.65
CA GLY A 129 1.44 4.28 7.18
C GLY A 129 0.05 4.89 7.12
N VAL A 130 -0.66 4.63 6.02
CA VAL A 130 -2.08 4.96 5.91
C VAL A 130 -2.84 4.28 7.05
N ARG A 131 -3.73 5.02 7.71
CA ARG A 131 -4.54 4.50 8.82
C ARG A 131 -5.37 3.31 8.34
N VAL A 132 -5.33 2.21 9.09
CA VAL A 132 -6.10 0.99 8.79
C VAL A 132 -7.59 1.29 8.65
N GLN A 133 -8.13 2.22 9.44
CA GLN A 133 -9.53 2.65 9.36
C GLN A 133 -9.89 3.28 8.00
N ALA A 134 -8.99 4.06 7.40
CA ALA A 134 -9.19 4.59 6.05
C ALA A 134 -9.19 3.46 5.02
N GLY A 135 -8.29 2.47 5.18
CA GLY A 135 -8.30 1.24 4.38
C GLY A 135 -9.62 0.47 4.50
N MET A 136 -10.17 0.32 5.71
CA MET A 136 -11.47 -0.33 5.94
C MET A 136 -12.61 0.44 5.24
N CYS A 137 -12.67 1.78 5.35
CA CYS A 137 -13.65 2.59 4.63
C CYS A 137 -13.50 2.48 3.11
N CYS A 138 -12.26 2.48 2.59
CA CYS A 138 -12.00 2.27 1.17
C CYS A 138 -12.49 0.88 0.71
N LEU A 139 -12.27 -0.15 1.53
CA LEU A 139 -12.71 -1.51 1.23
C LEU A 139 -14.24 -1.65 1.22
N ARG A 140 -14.94 -0.97 2.15
CA ARG A 140 -16.41 -0.85 2.12
C ARG A 140 -16.88 -0.17 0.83
N GLY A 141 -16.25 0.94 0.44
CA GLY A 141 -16.55 1.63 -0.82
C GLY A 141 -16.42 0.69 -2.02
N ARG A 142 -15.35 -0.11 -2.06
CA ARG A 142 -15.08 -1.10 -3.10
C ARG A 142 -16.12 -2.21 -3.14
N ALA A 143 -16.58 -2.68 -1.98
CA ALA A 143 -17.66 -3.65 -1.87
C ALA A 143 -18.99 -3.09 -2.39
N PHE A 144 -19.36 -1.86 -1.99
CA PHE A 144 -20.58 -1.22 -2.51
C PHE A 144 -20.51 -0.96 -4.01
N GLU A 145 -19.35 -0.61 -4.54
CA GLU A 145 -19.18 -0.44 -5.98
C GLU A 145 -19.36 -1.77 -6.73
N ALA A 146 -18.80 -2.86 -6.20
CA ALA A 146 -18.98 -4.21 -6.75
C ALA A 146 -20.43 -4.70 -6.68
N LEU A 147 -21.19 -4.26 -5.68
CA LEU A 147 -22.64 -4.50 -5.53
C LEU A 147 -23.51 -3.45 -6.25
N GLU A 148 -22.91 -2.68 -7.18
CA GLU A 148 -23.57 -1.67 -8.01
C GLU A 148 -24.24 -0.50 -7.25
N ASN A 149 -23.92 -0.34 -5.96
CA ASN A 149 -24.40 0.76 -5.13
C ASN A 149 -23.42 1.93 -5.13
N ARG A 150 -23.35 2.63 -6.27
CA ARG A 150 -22.42 3.76 -6.48
C ARG A 150 -22.62 4.91 -5.49
N GLY A 151 -23.86 5.12 -5.04
CA GLY A 151 -24.19 6.17 -4.06
C GLY A 151 -23.49 5.93 -2.72
N ARG A 152 -23.65 4.74 -2.14
CA ARG A 152 -22.97 4.37 -0.88
C ARG A 152 -21.47 4.27 -1.06
N ALA A 153 -20.99 3.74 -2.19
CA ALA A 153 -19.56 3.66 -2.48
C ALA A 153 -18.89 5.04 -2.40
N THR A 154 -19.51 6.05 -3.00
CA THR A 154 -19.03 7.43 -3.00
C THR A 154 -18.88 7.98 -1.59
N VAL A 155 -19.88 7.77 -0.72
CA VAL A 155 -19.85 8.23 0.66
C VAL A 155 -18.68 7.59 1.40
N TRP A 156 -18.53 6.26 1.31
CA TRP A 156 -17.46 5.54 2.02
C TRP A 156 -16.06 5.91 1.54
N TYR A 157 -15.86 6.15 0.25
CA TYR A 157 -14.58 6.64 -0.25
C TYR A 157 -14.28 8.07 0.22
N GLN A 158 -15.30 8.95 0.30
CA GLN A 158 -15.11 10.29 0.89
C GLN A 158 -14.77 10.21 2.38
N THR A 159 -15.44 9.33 3.14
CA THR A 159 -15.11 9.08 4.55
C THR A 159 -13.69 8.55 4.70
N ALA A 160 -13.22 7.67 3.81
CA ALA A 160 -11.85 7.18 3.82
C ALA A 160 -10.81 8.32 3.70
N LEU A 161 -11.04 9.28 2.81
CA LEU A 161 -10.16 10.44 2.61
C LEU A 161 -10.22 11.46 3.74
N GLN A 162 -11.40 11.62 4.34
CA GLN A 162 -11.62 12.46 5.52
C GLN A 162 -10.91 11.90 6.75
N LEU A 163 -10.86 10.57 6.87
CA LEU A 163 -9.99 9.92 7.83
C LEU A 163 -8.54 10.17 7.39
N ASP A 164 -8.09 9.57 6.29
CA ASP A 164 -6.70 9.68 5.90
C ASP A 164 -6.55 10.24 4.49
N PRO A 165 -6.09 11.50 4.34
CA PRO A 165 -5.81 12.06 3.03
C PRO A 165 -4.76 11.28 2.23
N TYR A 166 -3.90 10.50 2.88
CA TYR A 166 -2.90 9.65 2.23
C TYR A 166 -3.50 8.41 1.56
N CYS A 167 -4.78 8.09 1.77
CA CYS A 167 -5.45 6.96 1.14
C CYS A 167 -5.77 7.23 -0.34
N TYR A 168 -4.74 7.16 -1.19
CA TYR A 168 -4.87 7.42 -2.62
C TYR A 168 -5.81 6.45 -3.32
N ASP A 169 -5.92 5.20 -2.85
CA ASP A 169 -6.83 4.21 -3.43
C ASP A 169 -8.29 4.68 -3.44
N ALA A 170 -8.75 5.32 -2.36
CA ALA A 170 -10.10 5.88 -2.28
C ALA A 170 -10.29 7.06 -3.24
N PHE A 171 -9.28 7.92 -3.36
CA PHE A 171 -9.30 9.04 -4.31
C PHE A 171 -9.31 8.57 -5.76
N ALA A 172 -8.46 7.60 -6.10
CA ALA A 172 -8.42 6.98 -7.42
C ALA A 172 -9.76 6.34 -7.76
N ALA A 173 -10.39 5.61 -6.83
CA ALA A 173 -11.72 5.04 -7.04
C ALA A 173 -12.78 6.12 -7.35
N LEU A 174 -12.74 7.27 -6.68
CA LEU A 174 -13.67 8.38 -6.94
C LEU A 174 -13.51 8.98 -8.34
N ILE A 175 -12.27 9.25 -8.77
CA ILE A 175 -11.97 9.94 -10.04
C ILE A 175 -11.98 8.98 -11.23
N ASP A 176 -11.38 7.81 -11.09
CA ASP A 176 -11.31 6.80 -12.16
C ASP A 176 -12.61 6.01 -12.30
N GLY A 177 -13.33 5.80 -11.20
CA GLY A 177 -14.68 5.26 -11.20
C GLY A 177 -15.77 6.26 -11.63
N HIS A 178 -15.41 7.52 -11.92
CA HIS A 178 -16.35 8.60 -12.27
C HIS A 178 -17.52 8.71 -11.28
N LEU A 179 -17.23 8.51 -9.99
CA LEU A 179 -18.23 8.52 -8.92
C LEU A 179 -18.61 9.96 -8.52
N LEU A 180 -17.77 10.94 -8.85
CA LEU A 180 -18.01 12.35 -8.60
C LEU A 180 -18.18 13.12 -9.90
N SER A 181 -18.96 14.20 -9.81
CA SER A 181 -18.88 15.25 -10.83
C SER A 181 -17.56 15.99 -10.68
N ASN A 182 -17.06 16.55 -11.76
CA ASN A 182 -15.82 17.30 -11.75
C ASN A 182 -15.79 18.49 -10.77
N GLU A 183 -16.93 19.16 -10.59
CA GLU A 183 -17.07 20.23 -9.58
C GLU A 183 -16.92 19.66 -8.17
N ALA A 184 -17.49 18.47 -7.92
CA ALA A 184 -17.35 17.77 -6.66
C ALA A 184 -15.92 17.25 -6.41
N GLU A 185 -15.19 16.82 -7.44
CA GLU A 185 -13.77 16.44 -7.35
C GLU A 185 -12.91 17.62 -6.87
N VAL A 186 -13.06 18.77 -7.52
CA VAL A 186 -12.38 20.03 -7.18
C VAL A 186 -12.69 20.46 -5.74
N ALA A 187 -13.98 20.50 -5.39
CA ALA A 187 -14.42 20.87 -4.05
C ALA A 187 -13.92 19.89 -2.97
N LEU A 188 -13.78 18.60 -3.30
CA LEU A 188 -13.22 17.60 -2.39
C LEU A 188 -11.74 17.88 -2.11
N VAL A 189 -10.93 18.12 -3.14
CA VAL A 189 -9.50 18.43 -2.98
C VAL A 189 -9.30 19.71 -2.18
N GLU A 190 -10.12 20.74 -2.42
CA GLU A 190 -10.05 22.01 -1.67
C GLU A 190 -10.40 21.81 -0.19
N ARG A 191 -11.43 21.02 0.13
CA ARG A 191 -11.76 20.66 1.52
C ARG A 191 -10.63 19.88 2.20
N LEU A 192 -10.04 18.91 1.51
CA LEU A 192 -8.94 18.11 2.06
C LEU A 192 -7.70 18.97 2.27
N SER A 193 -7.32 19.78 1.28
CA SER A 193 -6.14 20.67 1.35
C SER A 193 -6.25 21.70 2.46
N GLY A 194 -7.46 22.22 2.72
CA GLY A 194 -7.69 23.16 3.82
C GLY A 194 -7.55 22.55 5.22
N GLY A 195 -7.64 21.23 5.35
CA GLY A 195 -7.45 20.49 6.61
C GLY A 195 -6.05 19.90 6.79
N MET A 196 -5.17 19.99 5.79
CA MET A 196 -3.81 19.45 5.84
C MET A 196 -2.84 20.37 6.59
N ALA A 197 -1.81 19.79 7.21
CA ALA A 197 -0.69 20.55 7.76
C ALA A 197 0.13 21.19 6.62
N GLU A 198 0.84 22.29 6.92
CA GLU A 198 1.65 23.03 5.93
C GLU A 198 2.71 22.14 5.24
N GLY A 199 3.22 21.12 5.95
CA GLY A 199 4.17 20.14 5.41
C GLY A 199 3.57 19.17 4.38
N ASP A 200 2.24 19.07 4.31
CA ASP A 200 1.53 18.11 3.46
C ASP A 200 0.88 18.78 2.23
N ARG A 201 1.21 20.05 1.99
CA ARG A 201 0.71 20.83 0.85
C ARG A 201 1.00 20.14 -0.49
N TRP A 202 2.10 19.39 -0.59
CA TRP A 202 2.46 18.62 -1.78
C TRP A 202 1.36 17.61 -2.18
N LEU A 203 0.66 17.01 -1.20
CA LEU A 203 -0.39 16.04 -1.45
C LEU A 203 -1.60 16.71 -2.11
N GLY A 204 -2.02 17.86 -1.61
CA GLY A 204 -3.10 18.66 -2.21
C GLY A 204 -2.82 19.04 -3.67
N LEU A 205 -1.57 19.41 -3.98
CA LEU A 205 -1.14 19.72 -5.36
C LEU A 205 -1.23 18.49 -6.27
N LEU A 206 -0.76 17.32 -5.81
CA LEU A 206 -0.84 16.07 -6.57
C LEU A 206 -2.28 15.61 -6.82
N LEU A 207 -3.13 15.68 -5.79
CA LEU A 207 -4.55 15.34 -5.93
C LEU A 207 -5.24 16.31 -6.90
N ARG A 208 -4.95 17.62 -6.80
CA ARG A 208 -5.52 18.63 -7.71
C ARG A 208 -5.12 18.38 -9.15
N ALA A 209 -3.87 18.01 -9.41
CA ALA A 209 -3.36 17.72 -10.74
C ALA A 209 -4.04 16.51 -11.40
N LYS A 210 -4.65 15.62 -10.61
CA LYS A 210 -5.34 14.41 -11.10
C LYS A 210 -6.82 14.62 -11.46
N CYS A 211 -7.47 15.71 -11.03
CA CYS A 211 -8.89 15.96 -11.32
C CYS A 211 -9.14 16.23 -12.82
N LYS A 212 -10.28 15.73 -13.36
CA LYS A 212 -10.45 15.49 -14.81
C LYS A 212 -10.98 16.63 -15.68
N LYS A 213 -11.26 17.83 -15.16
CA LYS A 213 -11.85 18.89 -15.99
C LYS A 213 -11.06 20.18 -15.96
N TYR A 214 -10.68 20.59 -17.17
CA TYR A 214 -10.07 21.87 -17.52
C TYR A 214 -8.62 21.99 -17.10
N VAL A 215 -7.79 21.44 -17.99
CA VAL A 215 -6.42 21.84 -18.27
C VAL A 215 -6.38 23.38 -18.33
N GLN A 216 -6.22 24.03 -17.19
CA GLN A 216 -5.25 25.11 -17.13
C GLN A 216 -3.93 24.36 -17.02
N PRO A 217 -3.27 24.07 -18.17
CA PRO A 217 -1.97 23.39 -18.11
C PRO A 217 -1.06 24.23 -17.23
N GLU A 218 -1.24 25.55 -17.23
CA GLU A 218 -0.64 26.52 -16.32
C GLU A 218 -0.82 26.19 -14.83
N VAL A 219 -1.98 25.73 -14.36
CA VAL A 219 -2.19 25.38 -12.94
C VAL A 219 -1.51 24.06 -12.59
N ILE A 220 -1.56 23.09 -13.50
CA ILE A 220 -0.88 21.79 -13.30
C ILE A 220 0.64 21.98 -13.38
N GLU A 221 1.12 22.74 -14.37
CA GLU A 221 2.52 23.12 -14.54
C GLU A 221 3.00 23.99 -13.39
N ALA A 222 2.20 24.92 -12.86
CA ALA A 222 2.55 25.70 -11.67
C ALA A 222 2.64 24.80 -10.42
N ALA A 223 1.69 23.88 -10.24
CA ALA A 223 1.72 22.91 -9.14
C ALA A 223 2.93 21.97 -9.25
N LEU A 224 3.24 21.46 -10.45
CA LEU A 224 4.42 20.64 -10.70
C LEU A 224 5.71 21.44 -10.49
N ARG A 225 5.77 22.68 -10.98
CA ARG A 225 6.93 23.56 -10.78
C ARG A 225 7.14 23.91 -9.32
N GLU A 226 6.08 24.01 -8.53
CA GLU A 226 6.16 24.20 -7.09
C GLU A 226 6.63 22.93 -6.37
N LEU A 227 6.20 21.74 -6.81
CA LEU A 227 6.69 20.46 -6.30
C LEU A 227 8.15 20.20 -6.68
N GLU A 228 8.57 20.62 -7.87
CA GLU A 228 9.93 20.53 -8.41
C GLU A 228 10.83 21.68 -7.94
N ALA A 229 10.25 22.75 -7.37
CA ALA A 229 11.02 23.82 -6.77
C ALA A 229 11.90 23.21 -5.68
N PRO A 230 13.21 23.50 -5.70
CA PRO A 230 14.12 22.73 -4.91
C PRO A 230 13.80 22.91 -3.42
N ALA A 231 13.55 21.79 -2.73
CA ALA A 231 13.78 21.66 -1.30
C ALA A 231 15.23 22.04 -0.87
N ALA A 232 16.09 22.46 -1.82
CA ALA A 232 17.47 22.86 -1.60
C ALA A 232 17.65 24.22 -0.91
N GLU A 233 16.64 25.10 -0.84
CA GLU A 233 16.76 26.30 0.02
C GLU A 233 16.56 25.96 1.51
N GLN A 234 15.80 24.92 1.83
CA GLN A 234 15.60 24.46 3.22
C GLN A 234 16.76 23.60 3.75
N LEU A 235 17.56 22.97 2.87
CA LEU A 235 18.81 22.30 3.25
C LEU A 235 20.01 23.26 3.36
N ALA A 236 19.89 24.51 2.89
CA ALA A 236 20.94 25.51 2.97
C ALA A 236 20.95 26.31 4.29
N GLU A 237 19.85 26.32 5.05
CA GLU A 237 19.78 26.95 6.38
C GLU A 237 20.15 26.02 7.55
N ALA A 238 20.30 24.71 7.29
CA ALA A 238 21.04 23.84 8.20
C ALA A 238 22.54 24.11 7.98
N GLY A 239 23.06 25.09 8.72
CA GLY A 239 24.46 25.52 8.64
C GLY A 239 25.47 24.37 8.72
N PRO A 240 26.74 24.61 8.30
CA PRO A 240 27.74 23.56 8.21
C PRO A 240 28.00 22.95 9.59
N GLY A 241 27.46 21.75 9.82
CA GLY A 241 27.82 20.92 10.96
C GLY A 241 29.32 20.59 10.89
N PRO A 242 30.04 20.49 12.03
CA PRO A 242 31.47 20.34 12.01
C PRO A 242 31.84 19.02 11.34
N ALA A 243 32.55 19.14 10.22
CA ALA A 243 33.22 18.03 9.56
C ALA A 243 34.22 17.40 10.54
N SER A 244 33.80 16.30 11.15
CA SER A 244 34.71 15.34 11.75
C SER A 244 34.49 14.03 11.02
N TYR A 245 35.46 13.65 10.19
CA TYR A 245 36.05 12.32 10.13
C TYR A 245 37.18 12.29 9.07
N GLN A 246 38.40 12.41 9.59
CA GLN A 246 39.61 11.63 9.24
C GLN A 246 40.25 11.72 7.84
N GLN A 247 41.33 12.52 7.79
CA GLN A 247 42.70 12.27 7.28
C GLN A 247 42.92 11.26 6.13
N PRO A 248 43.63 11.66 5.05
CA PRO A 248 44.09 10.75 4.01
C PRO A 248 45.39 10.03 4.43
N TYR A 249 45.40 8.69 4.32
CA TYR A 249 46.61 7.89 4.50
C TYR A 249 47.63 8.21 3.39
N ALA A 250 48.73 8.86 3.77
CA ALA A 250 49.96 8.93 3.01
C ALA A 250 50.67 7.56 3.06
N MET A 251 50.87 6.92 1.92
CA MET A 251 51.72 5.73 1.83
C MET A 251 53.19 6.15 1.74
N SER A 252 53.95 5.82 2.78
CA SER A 252 55.40 5.92 2.81
C SER A 252 56.06 4.79 2.00
N SER A 253 57.01 5.18 1.16
CA SER A 253 57.95 4.34 0.42
C SER A 253 58.94 3.58 1.33
N GLY A 254 59.19 2.30 1.02
CA GLY A 254 60.32 1.49 1.50
C GLY A 254 60.46 0.19 0.67
N PRO A 255 61.68 -0.35 0.43
CA PRO A 255 61.98 -1.08 -0.81
C PRO A 255 61.92 -2.63 -0.74
N LEU A 256 61.65 -3.20 -1.93
CA LEU A 256 62.12 -4.46 -2.56
C LEU A 256 62.55 -5.65 -1.68
N HIS A 257 61.87 -6.79 -1.90
CA HIS A 257 62.52 -8.09 -2.17
C HIS A 257 61.58 -9.02 -2.97
N THR A 258 62.01 -9.39 -4.19
CA THR A 258 61.96 -10.70 -4.91
C THR A 258 60.88 -11.73 -4.50
N ALA A 259 60.19 -12.47 -5.38
CA ALA A 259 60.34 -12.81 -6.81
C ALA A 259 59.11 -13.60 -7.30
N ALA A 260 58.96 -13.68 -8.65
CA ALA A 260 58.34 -14.76 -9.45
C ALA A 260 56.82 -15.02 -9.28
N SER A 261 56.00 -15.31 -10.29
CA SER A 261 56.16 -15.59 -11.71
C SER A 261 54.78 -15.71 -12.37
N VAL A 262 54.64 -15.11 -13.56
CA VAL A 262 54.01 -15.63 -14.80
C VAL A 262 52.48 -15.76 -14.92
N GLY A 263 51.96 -15.05 -15.94
CA GLY A 263 50.84 -15.43 -16.83
C GLY A 263 49.50 -14.75 -16.50
N GLY A 264 48.77 -14.08 -17.39
CA GLY A 264 48.82 -13.87 -18.84
C GLY A 264 47.40 -13.54 -19.35
N GLY A 265 47.27 -12.66 -20.36
CA GLY A 265 46.05 -12.41 -21.16
C GLY A 265 45.13 -11.30 -20.61
N ALA A 266 44.98 -10.10 -21.19
CA ALA A 266 44.59 -9.66 -22.54
C ALA A 266 43.06 -9.51 -22.73
N ALA A 267 42.70 -8.42 -23.45
CA ALA A 267 41.39 -8.05 -24.02
C ALA A 267 40.38 -7.33 -23.08
N THR A 268 39.55 -6.34 -23.45
CA THR A 268 39.45 -5.28 -24.50
C THR A 268 38.03 -4.69 -24.33
N GLY A 269 37.85 -3.36 -24.45
CA GLY A 269 36.59 -2.69 -24.85
C GLY A 269 35.40 -2.80 -23.87
N SER A 270 34.34 -2.01 -23.90
CA SER A 270 33.91 -0.84 -24.68
C SER A 270 32.54 -0.42 -24.10
N THR A 271 32.32 0.88 -23.91
CA THR A 271 31.07 1.66 -24.12
C THR A 271 29.68 1.16 -23.69
N GLY A 272 28.91 2.08 -23.11
CA GLY A 272 27.43 2.13 -23.09
C GLY A 272 26.88 2.12 -21.67
N GLY A 273 26.33 3.18 -21.08
CA GLY A 273 25.42 4.15 -21.68
C GLY A 273 24.05 3.51 -21.85
N ASN A 274 23.29 3.33 -20.76
CA ASN A 274 21.86 3.05 -20.86
C ASN A 274 21.10 3.59 -19.64
N ALA A 275 20.29 4.60 -19.93
CA ALA A 275 19.19 5.05 -19.10
C ALA A 275 18.08 4.00 -19.12
N PHE A 276 17.54 3.66 -17.95
CA PHE A 276 16.34 2.83 -17.82
C PHE A 276 15.13 3.75 -17.61
N PRO A 277 14.12 3.74 -18.49
CA PRO A 277 12.84 4.38 -18.21
C PRO A 277 11.99 3.45 -17.32
N ILE A 278 11.29 4.07 -16.37
CA ILE A 278 10.34 3.46 -15.44
C ILE A 278 9.16 2.89 -16.25
N LEU A 279 8.99 1.56 -16.22
CA LEU A 279 7.81 0.89 -16.78
C LEU A 279 6.60 1.14 -15.86
N PHE A 280 5.63 1.92 -16.35
CA PHE A 280 4.28 1.95 -15.80
C PHE A 280 3.57 0.61 -16.10
N MET A 281 3.35 -0.21 -15.08
CA MET A 281 2.42 -1.35 -15.16
C MET A 281 0.98 -0.81 -15.11
N THR A 282 0.27 -0.95 -16.23
CA THR A 282 -1.18 -0.79 -16.31
C THR A 282 -1.85 -2.15 -16.02
N PRO A 283 -3.00 -2.20 -15.34
CA PRO A 283 -3.73 -3.45 -15.12
C PRO A 283 -4.46 -3.91 -16.41
N PRO A 284 -4.65 -5.23 -16.60
CA PRO A 284 -5.22 -5.77 -17.82
C PRO A 284 -6.73 -5.48 -17.95
N ARG A 285 -7.11 -5.01 -19.13
CA ARG A 285 -8.48 -4.70 -19.56
C ARG A 285 -9.27 -6.00 -19.75
N ALA A 286 -10.45 -6.10 -19.12
CA ALA A 286 -11.36 -7.23 -19.27
C ALA A 286 -11.77 -7.47 -20.73
N ALA A 287 -11.63 -8.72 -21.17
CA ALA A 287 -12.08 -9.16 -22.49
C ALA A 287 -13.61 -9.31 -22.48
N SER A 288 -14.28 -8.47 -23.26
CA SER A 288 -15.66 -8.69 -23.70
C SER A 288 -15.65 -9.47 -25.02
N ARG A 289 -16.48 -10.51 -25.12
CA ARG A 289 -17.11 -11.08 -26.32
C ARG A 289 -17.71 -12.43 -25.94
N SER A 290 -18.85 -12.88 -26.44
CA SER A 290 -19.94 -12.34 -27.25
C SER A 290 -20.85 -13.55 -27.49
N GLY A 291 -22.17 -13.36 -27.42
CA GLY A 291 -23.13 -14.41 -27.72
C GLY A 291 -22.95 -15.02 -29.11
N GLY A 292 -23.06 -16.34 -29.18
CA GLY A 292 -23.17 -17.11 -30.40
C GLY A 292 -24.43 -17.98 -30.32
N GLY A 293 -25.45 -17.60 -31.08
CA GLY A 293 -26.65 -18.40 -31.26
C GLY A 293 -26.45 -19.55 -32.24
N SER A 294 -27.10 -20.67 -31.95
CA SER A 294 -27.56 -21.70 -32.89
C SER A 294 -28.68 -22.45 -32.15
N GLY A 295 -29.90 -22.61 -32.66
CA GLY A 295 -30.28 -22.99 -34.01
C GLY A 295 -30.53 -24.49 -34.02
N GLY A 296 -31.69 -24.94 -33.53
CA GLY A 296 -32.02 -26.36 -33.39
C GLY A 296 -33.53 -26.61 -33.30
N THR A 297 -34.21 -26.44 -34.44
CA THR A 297 -35.58 -26.92 -34.68
C THR A 297 -35.58 -28.45 -34.74
N ASN A 298 -36.44 -29.11 -33.96
CA ASN A 298 -36.70 -30.55 -34.15
C ASN A 298 -38.17 -30.91 -33.89
N ALA A 299 -38.96 -30.95 -34.98
CA ALA A 299 -40.16 -31.77 -35.20
C ALA A 299 -40.62 -31.50 -36.64
N PRO A 300 -40.93 -32.54 -37.46
CA PRO A 300 -42.26 -33.16 -37.35
C PRO A 300 -42.35 -34.68 -37.68
N ALA A 301 -43.37 -35.31 -37.07
CA ALA A 301 -44.33 -36.32 -37.63
C ALA A 301 -43.80 -37.68 -38.17
N PRO A 302 -44.67 -38.71 -38.33
CA PRO A 302 -46.12 -38.79 -38.11
C PRO A 302 -46.56 -39.45 -36.80
#